data_AF-A0A6M3XJI0-F1
#
_entry.id   AF-A0A6M3XJI0-F1
#
_cell.length_a   1.000
_cell.length_b   1.000
_cell.length_c   1.000
_cell.angle_alpha   90.00
_cell.angle_beta   90.00
_cell.angle_gamma   90.00
#
_symmetry.space_group_name_H-M   'P 1'
#
loop_
_entity.id
_entity.type
_entity.pdbx_description
1 polymer ?
#
loop_
_entity_poly.entity_id
_entity_poly.type
_entity_poly.pdbx_seq_one_letter_code
_entity_poly.pdbx_strand_id
1 'polypeptide(L)'
;MGRVINYIEHPFGKGDLTSDGVQWSATVDTTTADTDVAHTDSPTIEPPDTGKIIELEFGLTAAFVGLFTGYSAWVASTAYVLGNFVVPSTHNGYIYECTTAGSSGTTEPVWPTVVGNTIADNTVVWTCRGIDIKWKWQACNKDGTWVDLLAYETETSINNVYVERTMSGRKPPVTNFDSIPFEVQLVFQCNRLNQGRAKIKNSGYIGVIYSAS
;
A
#
# COMPACT_ATOMS: atom_id res chain seq x y z
N MET A 1 10.34 -41.16 1.56
CA MET A 1 9.80 -39.87 2.04
C MET A 1 10.97 -38.91 2.10
N GLY A 2 10.86 -37.76 1.43
CA GLY A 2 11.88 -36.72 1.51
C GLY A 2 12.03 -36.22 2.96
N ARG A 3 13.21 -35.68 3.29
CA ARG A 3 13.46 -35.08 4.61
C ARG A 3 12.59 -33.84 4.76
N VAL A 4 11.85 -33.72 5.86
CA VAL A 4 11.13 -32.49 6.19
C VAL A 4 12.11 -31.47 6.77
N ILE A 5 12.11 -30.26 6.22
CA ILE A 5 12.98 -29.15 6.62
C ILE A 5 12.11 -27.97 7.04
N ASN A 6 12.49 -27.31 8.13
CA ASN A 6 11.95 -26.02 8.55
C ASN A 6 13.04 -24.96 8.31
N TYR A 7 12.71 -23.94 7.54
CA TYR A 7 13.61 -22.86 7.15
C TYR A 7 12.94 -21.52 7.41
N ILE A 8 13.65 -20.58 8.03
CA ILE A 8 13.18 -19.20 8.27
C ILE A 8 14.23 -18.23 7.74
N GLU A 9 13.79 -17.21 7.03
CA GLU A 9 14.62 -16.08 6.65
C GLU A 9 13.92 -14.73 6.83
N HIS A 10 14.73 -13.68 6.85
CA HIS A 10 14.31 -12.28 6.92
C HIS A 10 14.71 -11.59 5.61
N PRO A 11 13.85 -11.65 4.59
CA PRO A 11 14.31 -11.45 3.22
C PRO A 11 14.29 -9.98 2.78
N PHE A 12 13.67 -9.08 3.56
CA PHE A 12 13.49 -7.68 3.22
C PHE A 12 14.58 -6.77 3.77
N GLY A 13 14.89 -5.70 3.02
CA GLY A 13 15.84 -4.64 3.32
C GLY A 13 17.10 -5.05 4.11
N LYS A 14 18.13 -5.39 3.34
CA LYS A 14 19.47 -5.68 3.85
C LYS A 14 20.21 -4.34 3.96
N GLY A 15 20.65 -3.95 5.16
CA GLY A 15 21.38 -2.70 5.40
C GLY A 15 21.83 -2.51 6.85
N ASP A 16 22.62 -1.46 7.09
CA ASP A 16 23.09 -1.09 8.44
C ASP A 16 21.97 -0.50 9.29
N LEU A 17 22.03 -0.72 10.61
CA LEU A 17 21.02 -0.22 11.56
C LEU A 17 20.90 1.30 11.45
N THR A 18 19.68 1.78 11.20
CA THR A 18 19.36 3.21 11.22
C THR A 18 19.34 3.73 12.67
N SER A 19 19.56 5.03 12.86
CA SER A 19 19.62 5.63 14.20
C SER A 19 18.30 5.55 14.99
N ASP A 20 17.18 5.36 14.30
CA ASP A 20 15.85 5.13 14.88
C ASP A 20 15.59 3.64 15.19
N GLY A 21 16.53 2.75 14.87
CA GLY A 21 16.44 1.31 15.12
C GLY A 21 15.43 0.57 14.24
N VAL A 22 14.83 1.23 13.25
CA VAL A 22 13.85 0.63 12.33
C VAL A 22 14.30 0.83 10.89
N GLN A 23 14.63 -0.28 10.23
CA GLN A 23 14.97 -0.23 8.82
C GLN A 23 13.76 -0.55 7.93
N TRP A 24 13.70 0.16 6.82
CA TRP A 24 12.67 0.02 5.80
C TRP A 24 13.34 -0.16 4.44
N SER A 25 12.61 -0.77 3.50
CA SER A 25 12.92 -0.72 2.09
C SER A 25 12.92 0.72 1.57
N ALA A 26 13.41 0.90 0.33
CA ALA A 26 13.06 2.09 -0.45
C ALA A 26 11.52 2.21 -0.59
N THR A 27 11.04 3.43 -0.77
CA THR A 27 9.61 3.70 -1.00
C THR A 27 9.25 3.50 -2.47
N VAL A 28 8.06 2.96 -2.73
CA VAL A 28 7.48 2.83 -4.07
C VAL A 28 6.18 3.63 -4.14
N ASP A 29 5.98 4.36 -5.24
CA ASP A 29 4.81 5.21 -5.48
C ASP A 29 3.90 4.60 -6.55
N THR A 30 2.59 4.74 -6.36
CA THR A 30 1.62 4.48 -7.43
C THR A 30 1.70 5.57 -8.47
N THR A 31 1.64 5.24 -9.76
CA THR A 31 1.67 6.24 -10.84
C THR A 31 0.37 6.34 -11.62
N THR A 32 -0.50 5.34 -11.51
CA THR A 32 -1.81 5.28 -12.16
C THR A 32 -2.85 4.89 -11.11
N ALA A 33 -4.03 5.52 -11.15
CA ALA A 33 -5.12 5.17 -10.24
C ALA A 33 -5.62 3.74 -10.51
N ASP A 34 -6.02 3.05 -9.43
CA ASP A 34 -6.65 1.72 -9.46
C ASP A 34 -5.88 0.68 -10.29
N THR A 35 -4.55 0.81 -10.30
CA THR A 35 -3.64 -0.10 -11.00
C THR A 35 -2.67 -0.70 -10.00
N ASP A 36 -2.51 -2.02 -10.07
CA ASP A 36 -1.56 -2.75 -9.24
C ASP A 36 -0.12 -2.29 -9.50
N VAL A 37 0.59 -2.03 -8.42
CA VAL A 37 2.02 -1.76 -8.39
C VAL A 37 2.68 -2.78 -7.47
N ALA A 38 3.58 -3.58 -8.02
CA ALA A 38 4.45 -4.44 -7.24
C ALA A 38 5.55 -3.60 -6.60
N HIS A 39 5.82 -3.86 -5.32
CA HIS A 39 6.94 -3.26 -4.62
C HIS A 39 8.27 -3.84 -5.16
N THR A 40 9.29 -3.00 -5.27
CA THR A 40 10.58 -3.39 -5.88
C THR A 40 11.35 -4.43 -5.08
N ASP A 41 11.19 -4.42 -3.75
CA ASP A 41 11.70 -5.47 -2.88
C ASP A 41 10.82 -6.74 -2.99
N SER A 42 11.13 -7.56 -3.98
CA SER A 42 10.48 -8.85 -4.24
C SER A 42 11.50 -9.99 -4.10
N PRO A 43 11.81 -10.46 -2.87
CA PRO A 43 12.86 -11.43 -2.65
C PRO A 43 12.53 -12.83 -3.15
N THR A 44 13.56 -13.56 -3.57
CA THR A 44 13.52 -15.01 -3.76
C THR A 44 13.89 -15.72 -2.45
N ILE A 45 13.04 -16.64 -2.03
CA ILE A 45 13.23 -17.53 -0.88
C ILE A 45 13.86 -18.83 -1.39
N GLU A 46 15.13 -19.05 -1.04
CA GLU A 46 15.95 -20.15 -1.56
C GLU A 46 16.63 -20.95 -0.43
N PRO A 47 15.85 -21.79 0.30
CA PRO A 47 16.40 -22.79 1.21
C PRO A 47 17.48 -23.68 0.54
N PRO A 48 18.38 -24.32 1.34
CA PRO A 48 19.51 -25.09 0.81
C PRO A 48 19.14 -26.25 -0.10
N ASP A 49 17.99 -26.89 0.14
CA ASP A 49 17.47 -27.98 -0.68
C ASP A 49 16.20 -27.52 -1.41
N THR A 50 16.03 -27.98 -2.65
CA THR A 50 14.74 -27.85 -3.35
C THR A 50 13.72 -28.83 -2.79
N GLY A 51 12.43 -28.59 -3.05
CA GLY A 51 11.40 -29.45 -2.48
C GLY A 51 9.99 -28.96 -2.70
N LYS A 52 9.04 -29.66 -2.09
CA LYS A 52 7.62 -29.31 -2.09
C LYS A 52 7.21 -28.68 -0.77
N ILE A 53 6.57 -27.53 -0.86
CA ILE A 53 6.06 -26.78 0.30
C ILE A 53 4.99 -27.62 0.99
N ILE A 54 5.05 -27.67 2.32
CA ILE A 54 4.04 -28.27 3.20
C ILE A 54 3.24 -27.15 3.86
N GLU A 55 3.91 -26.12 4.37
CA GLU A 55 3.28 -24.97 5.03
C GLU A 55 4.21 -23.76 4.94
N LEU A 56 3.65 -22.58 4.70
CA LEU A 56 4.29 -21.30 4.95
C LEU A 56 3.90 -20.77 6.33
N GLU A 57 4.82 -20.07 6.96
CA GLU A 57 4.60 -19.20 8.13
C GLU A 57 5.20 -17.83 7.81
N PHE A 58 4.54 -16.73 8.16
CA PHE A 58 5.10 -15.41 7.86
C PHE A 58 4.64 -14.35 8.85
N GLY A 59 5.43 -13.28 8.94
CA GLY A 59 5.10 -12.05 9.61
C GLY A 59 5.65 -10.88 8.80
N LEU A 60 4.85 -10.37 7.87
CA LEU A 60 5.27 -9.35 6.89
C LEU A 60 4.61 -8.03 7.23
N THR A 61 5.41 -6.96 7.29
CA THR A 61 4.90 -5.62 7.63
C THR A 61 5.16 -4.65 6.48
N ALA A 62 4.10 -3.97 6.05
CA ALA A 62 4.17 -2.86 5.11
C ALA A 62 3.66 -1.58 5.77
N ALA A 63 4.11 -0.43 5.31
CA ALA A 63 3.61 0.87 5.71
C ALA A 63 3.13 1.64 4.48
N PHE A 64 1.96 2.28 4.61
CA PHE A 64 1.30 2.99 3.53
C PHE A 64 1.09 4.45 3.89
N VAL A 65 1.09 5.35 2.91
CA VAL A 65 0.81 6.78 3.13
C VAL A 65 0.16 7.42 1.89
N GLY A 66 -0.70 8.41 2.11
CA GLY A 66 -1.22 9.29 1.08
C GLY A 66 -0.30 10.50 0.88
N LEU A 67 0.01 10.86 -0.36
CA LEU A 67 0.99 11.92 -0.63
C LEU A 67 0.39 13.33 -0.60
N PHE A 68 -0.85 13.49 -1.06
CA PHE A 68 -1.53 14.79 -1.21
C PHE A 68 -0.72 15.82 -2.04
N THR A 69 0.20 15.35 -2.87
CA THR A 69 1.04 16.19 -3.73
C THR A 69 0.34 16.44 -5.06
N GLY A 70 0.60 17.60 -5.66
CA GLY A 70 0.00 17.99 -6.94
C GLY A 70 -1.41 18.59 -6.82
N TYR A 71 -2.01 18.61 -5.63
CA TYR A 71 -3.22 19.38 -5.34
C TYR A 71 -2.87 20.79 -4.87
N SER A 72 -3.60 21.80 -5.37
CA SER A 72 -3.43 23.19 -4.94
C SER A 72 -4.20 23.46 -3.65
N ALA A 73 -3.68 24.33 -2.79
CA ALA A 73 -4.45 24.82 -1.66
C ALA A 73 -5.67 25.63 -2.15
N TRP A 74 -6.74 25.63 -1.35
CA TRP A 74 -7.88 26.52 -1.57
C TRP A 74 -7.45 27.99 -1.56
N VAL A 75 -8.06 28.80 -2.42
CA VAL A 75 -7.80 30.24 -2.56
C VAL A 75 -9.12 31.00 -2.54
N ALA A 76 -9.16 32.12 -1.81
CA ALA A 76 -10.34 32.97 -1.69
C ALA A 76 -10.69 33.64 -3.03
N SER A 77 -11.99 33.91 -3.24
CA SER A 77 -12.52 34.66 -4.40
C SER A 77 -12.01 34.14 -5.76
N THR A 78 -11.82 32.83 -5.87
CA THR A 78 -11.20 32.17 -7.01
C THR A 78 -12.24 31.35 -7.77
N ALA A 79 -12.23 31.46 -9.11
CA ALA A 79 -13.08 30.64 -9.96
C ALA A 79 -12.54 29.21 -10.06
N TYR A 80 -13.40 28.24 -9.77
CA TYR A 80 -13.13 26.81 -9.89
C TYR A 80 -14.11 26.18 -10.86
N VAL A 81 -13.60 25.26 -11.67
CA VAL A 81 -14.39 24.48 -12.62
C VAL A 81 -14.62 23.06 -12.10
N LEU A 82 -15.63 22.38 -12.64
CA LEU A 82 -15.97 21.01 -12.29
C LEU A 82 -14.73 20.09 -12.40
N GLY A 83 -14.49 19.28 -11.37
CA GLY A 83 -13.36 18.35 -11.30
C GLY A 83 -12.04 18.97 -10.83
N ASN A 84 -11.99 20.27 -10.52
CA ASN A 84 -10.86 20.82 -9.77
C ASN A 84 -10.77 20.18 -8.38
N PHE A 85 -9.54 19.94 -7.93
CA PHE A 85 -9.27 19.46 -6.58
C PHE A 85 -8.52 20.51 -5.78
N VAL A 86 -8.92 20.70 -4.53
CA VAL A 86 -8.19 21.53 -3.58
C VAL A 86 -7.89 20.76 -2.29
N VAL A 87 -6.86 21.19 -1.58
CA VAL A 87 -6.62 20.83 -0.18
C VAL A 87 -6.88 22.06 0.72
N PRO A 88 -7.27 21.85 1.98
CA PRO A 88 -7.39 22.95 2.94
C PRO A 88 -6.04 23.63 3.20
N SER A 89 -6.07 24.88 3.65
CA SER A 89 -4.86 25.61 4.05
C SER A 89 -4.08 24.88 5.15
N THR A 90 -4.80 24.26 6.09
CA THR A 90 -4.26 23.31 7.06
C THR A 90 -4.78 21.93 6.73
N HIS A 91 -3.88 21.07 6.26
CA HIS A 91 -4.25 19.74 5.79
C HIS A 91 -5.00 18.94 6.85
N ASN A 92 -6.13 18.33 6.45
CA ASN A 92 -7.00 17.57 7.35
C ASN A 92 -7.16 16.08 6.95
N GLY A 93 -6.33 15.59 6.02
CA GLY A 93 -6.36 14.21 5.55
C GLY A 93 -7.21 13.95 4.32
N TYR A 94 -7.82 14.99 3.74
CA TYR A 94 -8.75 14.87 2.63
C TYR A 94 -8.44 15.86 1.51
N ILE A 95 -9.00 15.57 0.34
CA ILE A 95 -9.05 16.48 -0.81
C ILE A 95 -10.51 16.81 -1.13
N TYR A 96 -10.72 17.94 -1.79
CA TYR A 96 -12.06 18.47 -2.05
C TYR A 96 -12.25 18.70 -3.54
N GLU A 97 -13.18 17.96 -4.12
CA GLU A 97 -13.52 18.04 -5.53
C GLU A 97 -14.59 19.10 -5.76
N CYS A 98 -14.35 20.02 -6.69
CA CYS A 98 -15.37 20.93 -7.18
C CYS A 98 -16.41 20.11 -7.94
N THR A 99 -17.59 19.96 -7.36
CA THR A 99 -18.75 19.23 -7.93
C THR A 99 -19.85 20.16 -8.42
N THR A 100 -19.74 21.46 -8.14
CA THR A 100 -20.52 22.52 -8.80
C THR A 100 -19.58 23.68 -9.04
N ALA A 101 -19.35 24.02 -10.31
CA ALA A 101 -18.45 25.11 -10.69
C ALA A 101 -18.96 26.46 -10.19
N GLY A 102 -18.05 27.36 -9.83
CA GLY A 102 -18.37 28.67 -9.29
C GLY A 102 -17.13 29.39 -8.77
N SER A 103 -17.35 30.46 -8.02
CA SER A 103 -16.30 31.18 -7.29
C SER A 103 -16.36 30.88 -5.81
N SER A 104 -15.21 30.59 -5.20
CA SER A 104 -15.05 30.44 -3.75
C SER A 104 -15.36 31.74 -3.00
N GLY A 105 -15.66 31.60 -1.71
CA GLY A 105 -15.89 32.72 -0.81
C GLY A 105 -14.63 33.52 -0.48
N THR A 106 -14.79 34.56 0.33
CA THR A 106 -13.67 35.35 0.86
C THR A 106 -12.96 34.68 2.04
N THR A 107 -13.56 33.64 2.60
CA THR A 107 -13.06 32.89 3.77
C THR A 107 -13.20 31.40 3.50
N GLU A 108 -12.19 30.64 3.90
CA GLU A 108 -12.16 29.19 3.71
C GLU A 108 -13.33 28.53 4.48
N PRO A 109 -14.06 27.58 3.87
CA PRO A 109 -15.15 26.91 4.55
C PRO A 109 -14.65 25.96 5.65
N VAL A 110 -15.53 25.61 6.58
CA VAL A 110 -15.27 24.50 7.51
C VAL A 110 -15.42 23.20 6.74
N TRP A 111 -14.29 22.57 6.44
CA TRP A 111 -14.25 21.38 5.59
C TRP A 111 -14.85 20.14 6.27
N PRO A 112 -15.78 19.42 5.61
CA PRO A 112 -16.28 18.15 6.11
C PRO A 112 -15.22 17.05 5.99
N THR A 113 -15.08 16.22 7.02
CA THR A 113 -14.11 15.11 7.08
C THR A 113 -14.75 13.74 6.84
N VAL A 114 -15.97 13.71 6.32
CA VAL A 114 -16.66 12.47 5.92
C VAL A 114 -16.71 12.44 4.40
N VAL A 115 -16.10 11.41 3.81
CA VAL A 115 -16.05 11.22 2.36
C VAL A 115 -17.46 11.21 1.78
N GLY A 116 -17.66 11.96 0.70
CA GLY A 116 -18.95 12.11 0.03
C GLY A 116 -19.81 13.26 0.56
N ASN A 117 -19.52 13.81 1.74
CA ASN A 117 -20.21 15.03 2.20
C ASN A 117 -19.83 16.23 1.35
N THR A 118 -20.79 17.14 1.19
CA THR A 118 -20.62 18.37 0.42
C THR A 118 -20.62 19.62 1.29
N ILE A 119 -19.98 20.68 0.80
CA ILE A 119 -20.01 22.00 1.41
C ILE A 119 -20.13 23.08 0.33
N ALA A 120 -21.06 24.00 0.50
CA ALA A 120 -21.15 25.20 -0.33
C ALA A 120 -20.14 26.24 0.15
N ASP A 121 -19.38 26.79 -0.78
CA ASP A 121 -18.38 27.83 -0.56
C ASP A 121 -18.65 28.95 -1.55
N ASN A 122 -19.50 29.90 -1.14
CA ASN A 122 -20.16 30.86 -2.02
C ASN A 122 -20.95 30.16 -3.15
N THR A 123 -20.44 30.17 -4.39
CA THR A 123 -21.13 29.57 -5.55
C THR A 123 -20.53 28.24 -6.00
N VAL A 124 -19.34 27.87 -5.50
CA VAL A 124 -18.76 26.54 -5.71
C VAL A 124 -19.29 25.56 -4.66
N VAL A 125 -19.50 24.30 -5.06
CA VAL A 125 -19.81 23.21 -4.12
C VAL A 125 -18.70 22.18 -4.17
N TRP A 126 -18.10 21.95 -3.02
CA TRP A 126 -17.02 20.97 -2.84
C TRP A 126 -17.57 19.66 -2.30
N THR A 127 -17.03 18.54 -2.76
CA THR A 127 -17.28 17.21 -2.19
C THR A 127 -16.00 16.64 -1.59
N CYS A 128 -16.07 16.17 -0.35
CA CYS A 128 -14.95 15.53 0.35
C CYS A 128 -14.58 14.18 -0.29
N ARG A 129 -13.29 13.95 -0.53
CA ARG A 129 -12.73 12.72 -1.12
C ARG A 129 -11.56 12.22 -0.30
N GLY A 130 -11.51 10.90 -0.13
CA GLY A 130 -10.40 10.19 0.50
C GLY A 130 -9.39 9.66 -0.52
N ILE A 131 -8.18 9.41 -0.03
CA ILE A 131 -7.17 8.58 -0.70
C ILE A 131 -7.26 7.20 -0.07
N ASP A 132 -7.50 6.18 -0.87
CA ASP A 132 -7.63 4.80 -0.41
C ASP A 132 -6.51 3.97 -1.03
N ILE A 133 -5.86 3.14 -0.22
CA ILE A 133 -4.85 2.18 -0.68
C ILE A 133 -5.37 0.77 -0.46
N LYS A 134 -5.41 -0.01 -1.54
CA LYS A 134 -5.64 -1.46 -1.46
C LYS A 134 -4.32 -2.18 -1.58
N TRP A 135 -4.10 -3.20 -0.77
CA TRP A 135 -2.83 -3.92 -0.76
C TRP A 135 -3.01 -5.39 -0.44
N LYS A 136 -2.05 -6.21 -0.88
CA LYS A 136 -1.97 -7.65 -0.59
C LYS A 136 -0.55 -8.15 -0.73
N TRP A 137 -0.25 -9.28 -0.09
CA TRP A 137 0.97 -10.03 -0.33
C TRP A 137 0.71 -11.15 -1.34
N GLN A 138 1.62 -11.34 -2.28
CA GLN A 138 1.59 -12.42 -3.26
C GLN A 138 2.84 -13.27 -3.15
N ALA A 139 2.74 -14.52 -3.61
CA ALA A 139 3.89 -15.41 -3.80
C ALA A 139 3.79 -16.13 -5.14
N CYS A 140 4.89 -16.62 -5.68
CA CYS A 140 4.90 -17.54 -6.82
C CYS A 140 6.02 -18.56 -6.64
N ASN A 141 5.86 -19.77 -7.19
CA ASN A 141 7.05 -20.59 -7.49
C ASN A 141 8.02 -19.73 -8.30
N LYS A 142 9.34 -19.87 -8.13
CA LYS A 142 10.33 -19.02 -8.81
C LYS A 142 10.07 -18.95 -10.31
N ASP A 143 10.00 -17.74 -10.87
CA ASP A 143 9.65 -17.46 -12.28
C ASP A 143 8.24 -17.94 -12.70
N GLY A 144 7.37 -18.19 -11.72
CA GLY A 144 6.04 -18.76 -11.89
C GLY A 144 4.91 -17.72 -11.93
N THR A 145 3.69 -18.21 -11.75
CA THR A 145 2.49 -17.35 -11.69
C THR A 145 2.22 -16.89 -10.26
N TRP A 146 2.07 -15.58 -10.08
CA TRP A 146 1.71 -14.98 -8.80
C TRP A 146 0.34 -15.46 -8.30
N VAL A 147 0.30 -15.85 -7.03
CA VAL A 147 -0.91 -16.16 -6.29
C VAL A 147 -1.04 -15.22 -5.11
N ASP A 148 -2.28 -14.89 -4.77
CA ASP A 148 -2.59 -14.07 -3.61
C ASP A 148 -2.42 -14.89 -2.33
N LEU A 149 -1.55 -14.45 -1.42
CA LEU A 149 -1.46 -15.05 -0.09
C LEU A 149 -2.74 -14.73 0.69
N LEU A 150 -3.29 -13.53 0.50
CA LEU A 150 -4.55 -13.04 1.05
C LEU A 150 -5.23 -12.12 0.02
N ALA A 151 -6.56 -11.97 0.12
CA ALA A 151 -7.29 -10.97 -0.66
C ALA A 151 -6.83 -9.54 -0.31
N TYR A 152 -7.23 -8.56 -1.11
CA TYR A 152 -6.92 -7.16 -0.80
C TYR A 152 -7.48 -6.74 0.57
N GLU A 153 -6.61 -6.12 1.35
CA GLU A 153 -7.00 -5.25 2.45
C GLU A 153 -7.11 -3.81 1.95
N THR A 154 -7.94 -3.00 2.60
CA THR A 154 -8.17 -1.60 2.21
C THR A 154 -7.89 -0.67 3.38
N GLU A 155 -6.97 0.27 3.18
CA GLU A 155 -6.78 1.43 4.04
C GLU A 155 -7.60 2.59 3.46
N THR A 156 -8.72 2.91 4.12
CA THR A 156 -9.62 3.98 3.69
C THR A 156 -9.17 5.34 4.21
N SER A 157 -9.19 6.37 3.37
CA SER A 157 -8.88 7.75 3.75
C SER A 157 -7.53 7.87 4.47
N ILE A 158 -6.49 7.33 3.86
CA ILE A 158 -5.14 7.37 4.41
C ILE A 158 -4.58 8.80 4.36
N ASN A 159 -3.99 9.22 5.48
CA ASN A 159 -3.43 10.57 5.65
C ASN A 159 -1.97 10.64 5.17
N ASN A 160 -1.36 11.81 5.35
CA ASN A 160 0.07 12.06 5.10
C ASN A 160 1.01 11.49 6.18
N VAL A 161 0.52 10.54 6.98
CA VAL A 161 1.27 9.83 8.02
C VAL A 161 1.24 8.35 7.68
N TYR A 162 2.41 7.71 7.76
CA TYR A 162 2.50 6.28 7.50
C TYR A 162 1.65 5.47 8.47
N VAL A 163 0.93 4.51 7.92
CA VAL A 163 0.16 3.53 8.67
C VAL A 163 0.79 2.15 8.47
N GLU A 164 1.30 1.56 9.54
CA GLU A 164 1.89 0.22 9.52
C GLU A 164 0.82 -0.88 9.60
N ARG A 165 1.00 -1.93 8.81
CA ARG A 165 0.17 -3.13 8.78
C ARG A 165 1.02 -4.36 8.73
N THR A 166 0.80 -5.27 9.67
CA THR A 166 1.43 -6.57 9.71
C THR A 166 0.42 -7.64 9.33
N MET A 167 0.75 -8.45 8.33
CA MET A 167 0.07 -9.72 8.08
C MET A 167 0.93 -10.85 8.63
N SER A 168 0.36 -11.66 9.50
CA SER A 168 1.02 -12.84 10.05
C SER A 168 0.11 -14.05 10.05
N GLY A 169 0.70 -15.22 9.94
CA GLY A 169 -0.05 -16.47 9.99
C GLY A 169 0.64 -17.59 9.25
N ARG A 170 -0.14 -18.65 9.02
CA ARG A 170 0.28 -19.85 8.31
C ARG A 170 -0.62 -20.12 7.12
N LYS A 171 -0.05 -20.65 6.04
CA LYS A 171 -0.78 -20.96 4.81
C LYS A 171 -0.28 -22.25 4.18
N PRO A 172 -1.15 -23.23 3.87
CA PRO A 172 -0.75 -24.40 3.09
C PRO A 172 -0.42 -24.00 1.63
N PRO A 173 0.30 -24.84 0.87
CA PRO A 173 0.53 -24.62 -0.55
C PRO A 173 -0.80 -24.54 -1.30
N VAL A 174 -0.79 -23.80 -2.40
CA VAL A 174 -1.94 -23.67 -3.31
C VAL A 174 -1.49 -23.97 -4.73
N THR A 175 -2.45 -24.13 -5.65
CA THR A 175 -2.12 -24.29 -7.08
C THR A 175 -1.21 -23.17 -7.55
N ASN A 176 -0.14 -23.51 -8.27
CA ASN A 176 0.92 -22.60 -8.75
C ASN A 176 1.85 -22.02 -7.66
N PHE A 177 1.71 -22.47 -6.41
CA PHE A 177 2.58 -22.10 -5.30
C PHE A 177 2.77 -23.29 -4.34
N ASP A 178 3.73 -24.14 -4.67
CA ASP A 178 3.94 -25.43 -4.01
C ASP A 178 5.41 -25.90 -4.00
N SER A 179 6.36 -25.11 -4.50
CA SER A 179 7.76 -25.52 -4.65
C SER A 179 8.78 -24.55 -4.05
N ILE A 180 9.93 -25.09 -3.66
CA ILE A 180 11.15 -24.35 -3.36
C ILE A 180 12.07 -24.36 -4.58
N PRO A 181 12.66 -23.23 -5.02
CA PRO A 181 12.51 -21.87 -4.48
C PRO A 181 11.22 -21.16 -4.93
N PHE A 182 10.89 -20.07 -4.24
CA PHE A 182 9.73 -19.23 -4.53
C PHE A 182 10.02 -17.75 -4.31
N GLU A 183 9.15 -16.85 -4.77
CA GLU A 183 9.30 -15.40 -4.63
C GLU A 183 8.10 -14.82 -3.89
N VAL A 184 8.29 -13.69 -3.21
CA VAL A 184 7.24 -12.97 -2.48
C VAL A 184 7.28 -11.50 -2.83
N GLN A 185 6.12 -10.87 -2.99
CA GLN A 185 6.03 -9.42 -3.23
C GLN A 185 4.83 -8.79 -2.53
N LEU A 186 4.95 -7.51 -2.21
CA LEU A 186 3.82 -6.65 -1.88
C LEU A 186 3.24 -6.09 -3.17
N VAL A 187 1.92 -6.15 -3.34
CA VAL A 187 1.19 -5.44 -4.40
C VAL A 187 0.24 -4.45 -3.76
N PHE A 188 0.20 -3.23 -4.27
CA PHE A 188 -0.71 -2.20 -3.80
C PHE A 188 -1.19 -1.30 -4.96
N GLN A 189 -2.34 -0.68 -4.77
CA GLN A 189 -2.93 0.28 -5.69
C GLN A 189 -3.56 1.43 -4.91
N CYS A 190 -3.68 2.58 -5.54
CA CYS A 190 -4.28 3.78 -4.96
C CYS A 190 -5.44 4.25 -5.83
N ASN A 191 -6.56 4.65 -5.23
CA ASN A 191 -7.71 5.18 -5.96
C ASN A 191 -7.45 6.56 -6.63
N ARG A 192 -6.24 7.11 -6.47
CA ARG A 192 -5.85 8.42 -6.98
C ARG A 192 -4.48 8.38 -7.65
N LEU A 193 -4.37 9.12 -8.74
CA LEU A 193 -3.16 9.28 -9.54
C LEU A 193 -2.01 9.87 -8.71
N ASN A 194 -0.86 9.20 -8.69
CA ASN A 194 0.36 9.67 -8.01
C ASN A 194 0.20 9.91 -6.49
N GLN A 195 -0.76 9.25 -5.84
CA GLN A 195 -1.08 9.56 -4.45
C GLN A 195 -0.74 8.47 -3.43
N GLY A 196 -0.60 7.21 -3.84
CA GLY A 196 -0.26 6.13 -2.93
C GLY A 196 1.25 5.90 -2.85
N ARG A 197 1.74 5.64 -1.64
CA ARG A 197 3.13 5.23 -1.41
C ARG A 197 3.19 4.09 -0.40
N ALA A 198 4.08 3.13 -0.64
CA ALA A 198 4.33 2.01 0.24
C ALA A 198 5.82 1.81 0.51
N LYS A 199 6.14 1.19 1.66
CA LYS A 199 7.46 0.65 2.01
C LYS A 199 7.30 -0.60 2.87
N ILE A 200 8.29 -1.47 2.87
CA ILE A 200 8.29 -2.75 3.59
C ILE A 200 9.26 -2.67 4.77
N LYS A 201 8.87 -3.24 5.91
CA LYS A 201 9.70 -3.30 7.12
C LYS A 201 10.68 -4.46 7.00
N ASN A 202 11.96 -4.19 7.26
CA ASN A 202 13.02 -5.17 7.04
C ASN A 202 12.95 -6.37 8.00
N SER A 203 12.39 -6.17 9.19
CA SER A 203 12.23 -7.23 10.19
C SER A 203 11.16 -8.26 9.83
N GLY A 204 10.48 -8.11 8.68
CA GLY A 204 9.56 -9.12 8.18
C GLY A 204 10.26 -10.45 7.94
N TYR A 205 9.56 -11.56 8.21
CA TYR A 205 10.12 -12.90 8.06
C TYR A 205 9.20 -13.83 7.28
N ILE A 206 9.80 -14.81 6.63
CA ILE A 206 9.13 -15.93 5.97
C ILE A 206 9.77 -17.22 6.48
N GLY A 207 8.93 -18.07 7.03
CA GLY A 207 9.19 -19.46 7.36
C GLY A 207 8.54 -20.40 6.35
N VAL A 208 9.22 -21.50 6.03
CA VAL A 208 8.69 -22.55 5.18
C VAL A 208 9.05 -23.93 5.73
N ILE A 209 8.02 -24.76 5.82
CA ILE A 209 8.15 -26.20 6.06
C ILE A 209 8.00 -26.89 4.71
N TYR A 210 8.98 -27.70 4.30
CA TYR A 210 8.97 -28.37 3.01
C TYR A 210 9.56 -29.78 3.07
N SER A 211 9.15 -30.65 2.14
CA SER A 211 9.79 -31.94 1.90
C SER A 211 10.89 -31.77 0.86
N ALA A 212 12.14 -31.95 1.26
CA ALA A 212 13.29 -31.93 0.37
C ALA A 212 13.21 -33.06 -0.67
N SER A 213 13.60 -32.74 -1.90
CA SER A 213 13.69 -33.68 -3.03
C SER A 213 15.06 -34.34 -3.12
#